data_AF-X1LBD3-F1
#
_entry.id   AF-X1LBD3-F1
#
_cell.length_a   1.000
_cell.length_b   1.000
_cell.length_c   1.000
_cell.angle_alpha   90.00
_cell.angle_beta   90.00
_cell.angle_gamma   90.00
#
_symmetry.space_group_name_H-M   'P 1'
#
loop_
_entity.id
_entity.type
_entity.pdbx_description
1 polymer ?
#
loop_
_entity_poly.entity_id
_entity_poly.type
_entity_poly.pdbx_seq_one_letter_code
_entity_poly.pdbx_strand_id
1 'polypeptide(L)'
;MKKMNYMFGFLLLFIGVLLILANFGVMEIAWDNLWPLIFLVPGILFELSYFIYRKDAGLKDEIGYSPKYNLVPGGIFITYGLLFSVNVIYGWHLMENLWPIFPLGAAIGLFQLYIFGGREKYLLIPIGILGAGSLFFLINNLFFIDFGLLAGIVLVLIGIGVIFKKAKSNDGK
;
A
#
# COMPACT_ATOMS: atom_id res chain seq x y z
N MET A 1 28.42 9.83 -12.24
CA MET A 1 28.08 11.25 -11.98
C MET A 1 26.67 11.66 -12.45
N LYS A 2 26.12 11.20 -13.59
CA LYS A 2 24.75 11.57 -14.02
C LYS A 2 23.59 11.09 -13.12
N LYS A 3 23.70 9.93 -12.46
CA LYS A 3 22.63 9.34 -11.62
C LYS A 3 22.33 10.15 -10.34
N MET A 4 23.34 10.80 -9.75
CA MET A 4 23.20 11.55 -8.49
C MET A 4 22.42 12.87 -8.66
N ASN A 5 22.52 13.50 -9.83
CA ASN A 5 21.77 14.71 -10.16
C ASN A 5 20.26 14.47 -10.29
N TYR A 6 19.82 13.28 -10.71
CA TYR A 6 18.40 12.94 -10.77
C TYR A 6 17.80 12.75 -9.37
N MET A 7 18.55 12.11 -8.47
CA MET A 7 18.12 11.91 -7.08
C MET A 7 18.00 13.25 -6.34
N PHE A 8 18.98 14.14 -6.55
CA PHE A 8 18.96 15.49 -5.98
C PHE A 8 17.88 16.38 -6.60
N GLY A 9 17.68 16.29 -7.93
CA GLY A 9 16.64 17.04 -8.63
C GLY A 9 15.22 16.63 -8.23
N PHE A 10 14.99 15.34 -8.01
CA PHE A 10 13.69 14.84 -7.54
C PHE A 10 13.43 15.25 -6.08
N LEU A 11 14.46 15.22 -5.23
CA LEU A 11 14.37 15.70 -3.85
C LEU A 11 14.00 17.20 -3.82
N LEU A 12 14.60 18.00 -4.70
CA LEU A 12 14.25 19.41 -4.89
C LEU A 12 12.82 19.61 -5.38
N LEU A 13 12.36 18.78 -6.33
CA LEU A 13 10.99 18.83 -6.85
C LEU A 13 9.98 18.47 -5.76
N PHE A 14 10.27 17.45 -4.95
CA PHE A 14 9.43 17.04 -3.84
C PHE A 14 9.30 18.13 -2.77
N ILE A 15 10.43 18.73 -2.37
CA ILE A 15 10.46 19.90 -1.47
C ILE A 15 9.71 21.10 -2.06
N GLY A 16 9.83 21.34 -3.37
CA GLY A 16 9.09 22.40 -4.06
C GLY A 16 7.57 22.20 -4.00
N VAL A 17 7.10 20.98 -4.24
CA VAL A 17 5.66 20.65 -4.16
C VAL A 17 5.13 20.85 -2.73
N LEU A 18 5.90 20.45 -1.71
CA LEU A 18 5.54 20.66 -0.30
C LEU A 18 5.43 22.14 0.07
N LEU A 19 6.38 22.97 -0.39
CA LEU A 19 6.34 24.41 -0.14
C LEU A 19 5.14 25.07 -0.82
N ILE A 20 4.78 24.62 -2.02
CA ILE A 20 3.58 25.10 -2.73
C ILE A 20 2.31 24.74 -1.93
N LEU A 21 2.16 23.48 -1.51
CA LEU A 21 1.01 23.01 -0.72
C LEU A 21 0.88 23.77 0.61
N ALA A 22 1.99 24.07 1.28
CA ALA A 22 2.01 24.88 2.49
C ALA A 22 1.58 26.33 2.23
N ASN A 23 1.97 26.91 1.09
CA ASN A 23 1.59 28.28 0.72
C ASN A 23 0.10 28.42 0.38
N PHE A 24 -0.52 27.37 -0.17
CA PHE A 24 -1.96 27.31 -0.44
C PHE A 24 -2.84 27.18 0.82
N GLY A 25 -2.26 27.16 2.02
CA GLY A 25 -3.01 27.06 3.28
C GLY A 25 -3.62 25.68 3.52
N VAL A 26 -3.23 24.66 2.74
CA VAL A 26 -3.65 23.26 2.94
C VAL A 26 -3.00 22.67 4.20
N MET A 27 -1.83 23.19 4.59
CA MET A 27 -1.10 22.82 5.81
C MET A 27 -0.42 24.04 6.43
N GLU A 28 -0.60 24.26 7.73
CA GLU A 28 0.27 25.17 8.48
C GLU A 28 1.66 24.56 8.62
N ILE A 29 2.71 25.37 8.45
CA ILE A 29 4.11 24.94 8.64
C ILE A 29 4.38 24.87 10.15
N ALA A 30 3.83 23.85 10.79
CA ALA A 30 4.08 23.47 12.17
C ALA A 30 4.77 22.09 12.19
N TRP A 31 5.60 21.85 13.20
CA TRP A 31 6.27 20.56 13.39
C TRP A 31 5.27 19.39 13.42
N ASP A 32 4.09 19.63 14.00
CA ASP A 32 2.96 18.68 14.08
C ASP A 32 2.40 18.27 12.71
N ASN A 33 2.63 19.07 11.67
CA ASN A 33 2.17 18.77 10.32
C ASN A 33 3.26 18.19 9.41
N LEU A 34 4.53 18.38 9.76
CA LEU A 34 5.66 18.01 8.91
C LEU A 34 6.22 16.61 9.19
N TRP A 35 5.95 16.02 10.36
CA TRP A 35 6.49 14.72 10.72
C TRP A 35 6.15 13.56 9.76
N PRO A 36 5.01 13.51 9.03
CA PRO A 36 4.75 12.44 8.05
C PRO A 36 5.79 12.38 6.94
N LEU A 37 6.47 13.51 6.66
CA LEU A 37 7.53 13.60 5.67
C LEU A 37 8.76 12.79 6.05
N ILE A 38 8.99 12.53 7.35
CA ILE A 38 10.07 11.67 7.84
C ILE A 38 9.89 10.23 7.33
N PHE A 39 8.66 9.81 7.07
CA PHE A 39 8.36 8.52 6.46
C PHE A 39 8.35 8.63 4.94
N LEU A 40 7.69 9.66 4.41
CA LEU A 40 7.44 9.79 2.98
C LEU A 40 8.72 10.04 2.17
N VAL A 41 9.65 10.87 2.68
CA VAL A 41 10.91 11.19 2.01
C VAL A 41 11.82 9.94 1.87
N PRO A 42 12.14 9.20 2.96
CA PRO A 42 12.89 7.94 2.82
C PRO A 42 12.17 6.91 1.96
N GLY A 43 10.83 6.82 2.04
CA GLY A 43 10.04 5.92 1.21
C GLY A 43 10.25 6.16 -0.29
N ILE A 44 10.15 7.43 -0.71
CA ILE A 44 10.44 7.84 -2.11
C ILE A 44 11.89 7.53 -2.48
N LEU A 45 12.85 7.83 -1.59
CA LEU A 45 14.26 7.54 -1.85
C LEU A 45 14.50 6.05 -2.07
N PHE A 46 13.85 5.17 -1.30
CA PHE A 46 13.94 3.73 -1.49
C PHE A 46 13.36 3.28 -2.84
N GLU A 47 12.20 3.79 -3.25
CA GLU A 47 11.66 3.48 -4.58
C GLU A 47 12.55 3.99 -5.72
N LEU A 48 13.03 5.22 -5.62
CA LEU A 48 13.92 5.80 -6.62
C LEU A 48 15.23 5.03 -6.70
N SER A 49 15.78 4.59 -5.57
CA SER A 49 16.96 3.74 -5.55
C SER A 49 16.73 2.48 -6.39
N TYR A 50 15.59 1.81 -6.24
CA TYR A 50 15.25 0.68 -7.08
C TYR A 50 15.24 1.04 -8.58
N PHE A 51 14.55 2.10 -8.99
CA PHE A 51 14.47 2.46 -10.41
C PHE A 51 15.80 2.91 -11.02
N ILE A 52 16.65 3.59 -10.25
CA ILE A 52 17.97 4.07 -10.67
C ILE A 52 18.96 2.89 -10.83
N TYR A 53 18.87 1.89 -9.95
CA TYR A 53 19.72 0.69 -9.96
C TYR A 53 19.06 -0.51 -10.67
N ARG A 54 17.86 -0.34 -11.25
CA ARG A 54 17.09 -1.38 -11.96
C ARG A 54 17.86 -2.05 -13.10
N LYS A 55 18.71 -1.30 -13.81
CA LYS A 55 19.55 -1.84 -14.90
C LYS A 55 20.62 -2.82 -14.40
N ASP A 56 21.02 -2.67 -13.14
CA ASP A 56 22.03 -3.48 -12.47
C ASP A 56 21.37 -4.58 -11.61
N ALA A 57 20.03 -4.61 -11.50
CA ALA A 57 19.28 -5.53 -10.62
C ALA A 57 19.34 -7.03 -11.02
N GLY A 58 19.90 -7.35 -12.19
CA GLY A 58 20.25 -8.72 -12.58
C GLY A 58 21.63 -9.17 -12.09
N LEU A 59 22.49 -8.21 -11.72
CA LEU A 59 23.78 -8.46 -11.09
C LEU A 59 23.54 -8.40 -9.59
N LYS A 60 23.76 -9.52 -8.90
CA LYS A 60 24.04 -9.46 -7.47
C LYS A 60 25.28 -8.57 -7.35
N ASP A 61 25.15 -7.38 -6.76
CA ASP A 61 26.34 -6.65 -6.35
C ASP A 61 27.17 -7.59 -5.47
N GLU A 62 28.50 -7.48 -5.56
CA GLU A 62 29.51 -8.28 -4.86
C GLU A 62 29.30 -8.35 -3.32
N ILE A 63 28.44 -7.47 -2.80
CA ILE A 63 28.03 -7.31 -1.40
C ILE A 63 26.78 -8.17 -1.05
N GLY A 64 26.19 -8.91 -1.99
CA GLY A 64 24.97 -9.70 -1.77
C GLY A 64 23.69 -8.88 -1.61
N TYR A 65 23.77 -7.57 -1.86
CA TYR A 65 22.64 -6.64 -1.75
C TYR A 65 21.89 -6.61 -3.08
N SER A 66 20.58 -6.88 -3.06
CA SER A 66 19.74 -6.68 -4.24
C SER A 66 18.91 -5.41 -4.04
N PRO A 67 19.00 -4.41 -4.94
CA PRO A 67 18.18 -3.20 -4.86
C PRO A 67 16.67 -3.50 -4.89
N LYS A 68 16.30 -4.72 -5.32
CA LYS A 68 14.97 -5.31 -5.19
C LYS A 68 14.42 -5.27 -3.76
N TYR A 69 15.25 -5.48 -2.72
CA TYR A 69 14.77 -5.57 -1.34
C TYR A 69 14.33 -4.21 -0.76
N ASN A 70 14.77 -3.09 -1.35
CA ASN A 70 14.39 -1.74 -0.92
C ASN A 70 12.98 -1.35 -1.35
N LEU A 71 12.36 -2.10 -2.27
CA LEU A 71 10.98 -1.86 -2.69
C LEU A 71 9.97 -2.08 -1.57
N VAL A 72 10.19 -3.09 -0.72
CA VAL A 72 9.27 -3.40 0.38
C VAL A 72 9.23 -2.26 1.41
N PRO A 73 10.36 -1.82 2.01
CA PRO A 73 10.35 -0.69 2.92
C PRO A 73 9.95 0.63 2.23
N GLY A 74 10.27 0.82 0.95
CA GLY A 74 9.82 1.98 0.16
C GLY A 74 8.30 2.09 0.08
N GLY A 75 7.63 1.03 -0.38
CA GLY A 75 6.18 0.99 -0.48
C GLY A 75 5.48 1.13 0.88
N ILE A 76 6.04 0.55 1.94
CA ILE A 76 5.52 0.70 3.31
C ILE A 76 5.61 2.16 3.76
N PHE A 77 6.78 2.79 3.63
CA PHE A 77 7.02 4.16 4.08
C PHE A 77 6.23 5.20 3.30
N ILE A 78 6.04 5.02 1.99
CA ILE A 78 5.17 5.89 1.20
C ILE A 78 3.71 5.74 1.65
N THR A 79 3.24 4.50 1.82
CA THR A 79 1.85 4.25 2.24
C THR A 79 1.58 4.84 3.62
N TYR A 80 2.49 4.67 4.57
CA TYR A 80 2.36 5.21 5.92
C TYR A 80 2.53 6.73 5.96
N GLY A 81 3.49 7.27 5.19
CA GLY A 81 3.66 8.72 5.06
C GLY A 81 2.41 9.40 4.52
N LEU A 82 1.75 8.80 3.52
CA LEU A 82 0.47 9.29 3.01
C LEU A 82 -0.66 9.15 4.05
N LEU A 83 -0.77 8.00 4.72
CA LEU A 83 -1.76 7.78 5.78
C LEU A 83 -1.65 8.85 6.88
N PHE A 84 -0.44 9.10 7.36
CA PHE A 84 -0.19 10.09 8.40
C PHE A 84 -0.41 11.53 7.92
N SER A 85 -0.08 11.83 6.66
CA SER A 85 -0.38 13.14 6.06
C SER A 85 -1.89 13.41 6.02
N VAL A 86 -2.70 12.40 5.67
CA VAL A 86 -4.16 12.50 5.69
C VAL A 86 -4.69 12.72 7.10
N ASN A 87 -4.18 11.98 8.09
CA ASN A 87 -4.59 12.16 9.50
C ASN A 87 -4.23 13.53 10.06
N VAL A 88 -3.11 14.11 9.63
CA VAL A 88 -2.70 15.47 10.01
C VAL A 88 -3.65 16.53 9.42
N ILE A 89 -4.04 16.39 8.15
CA ILE A 89 -4.88 17.38 7.45
C ILE A 89 -6.35 17.30 7.88
N TYR A 90 -6.89 16.08 8.00
CA TYR A 90 -8.32 15.84 8.24
C TYR A 90 -8.65 15.45 9.68
N GLY A 91 -7.63 15.23 10.52
CA GLY A 91 -7.76 14.87 11.93
C GLY A 91 -7.55 13.38 12.22
N TRP A 92 -7.01 13.12 13.41
CA TRP A 92 -6.62 11.79 13.89
C TRP A 92 -7.78 10.84 14.16
N HIS A 93 -9.02 11.33 14.22
CA HIS A 93 -10.20 10.48 14.36
C HIS A 93 -10.36 9.51 13.17
N LEU A 94 -9.88 9.90 11.98
CA LEU A 94 -9.91 9.02 10.80
C LEU A 94 -9.05 7.76 10.96
N MET A 95 -8.08 7.76 11.88
CA MET A 95 -7.23 6.60 12.13
C MET A 95 -8.03 5.36 12.58
N GLU A 96 -9.14 5.56 13.29
CA GLU A 96 -10.05 4.50 13.69
C GLU A 96 -10.63 3.75 12.48
N ASN A 97 -10.82 4.44 11.36
CA ASN A 97 -11.36 3.84 10.12
C ASN A 97 -10.25 3.41 9.15
N LEU A 98 -9.11 4.10 9.19
CA LEU A 98 -8.00 3.94 8.25
C LEU A 98 -6.93 2.94 8.72
N TRP A 99 -7.01 2.39 9.93
CA TRP A 99 -6.06 1.38 10.42
C TRP A 99 -5.81 0.19 9.47
N PRO A 100 -6.77 -0.28 8.63
CA PRO A 100 -6.49 -1.37 7.71
C PRO A 100 -5.43 -1.01 6.66
N ILE A 101 -5.11 0.28 6.49
CA ILE A 101 -4.04 0.75 5.62
C ILE A 101 -2.66 0.29 6.11
N PHE A 102 -2.48 -0.06 7.39
CA PHE A 102 -1.22 -0.63 7.90
C PHE A 102 -0.88 -1.98 7.22
N PRO A 103 -1.72 -3.03 7.33
CA PRO A 103 -1.48 -4.26 6.58
C PRO A 103 -1.53 -4.07 5.06
N LEU A 104 -2.29 -3.07 4.57
CA LEU A 104 -2.32 -2.73 3.14
C LEU A 104 -0.97 -2.18 2.65
N GLY A 105 -0.30 -1.33 3.43
CA GLY A 105 1.02 -0.81 3.10
C GLY A 105 2.08 -1.91 3.00
N ALA A 106 2.02 -2.90 3.90
CA ALA A 106 2.84 -4.10 3.80
C ALA A 106 2.52 -4.91 2.52
N ALA A 107 1.23 -5.07 2.19
CA ALA A 107 0.79 -5.73 0.96
C ALA A 107 1.28 -5.00 -0.30
N ILE A 108 1.23 -3.66 -0.33
CA ILE A 108 1.73 -2.83 -1.43
C ILE A 108 3.24 -3.03 -1.61
N GLY A 109 4.03 -2.95 -0.53
CA GLY A 109 5.47 -3.16 -0.61
C GLY A 109 5.84 -4.55 -1.13
N LEU A 110 5.14 -5.59 -0.67
CA LEU A 110 5.33 -6.96 -1.17
C LEU A 110 4.85 -7.13 -2.63
N PHE A 111 3.76 -6.46 -3.02
CA PHE A 111 3.24 -6.49 -4.38
C PHE A 111 4.20 -5.82 -5.37
N GLN A 112 4.79 -4.70 -4.97
CA GLN A 112 5.82 -4.03 -5.74
C GLN A 112 7.04 -4.95 -5.90
N LEU A 113 7.49 -5.60 -4.82
CA LEU A 113 8.53 -6.63 -4.88
C LEU A 113 8.18 -7.78 -5.84
N TYR A 114 6.92 -8.23 -5.88
CA TYR A 114 6.46 -9.27 -6.79
C TYR A 114 6.55 -8.84 -8.26
N ILE A 115 6.00 -7.67 -8.60
CA ILE A 115 6.00 -7.18 -10.00
C ILE A 115 7.43 -6.94 -10.50
N PHE A 116 8.24 -6.29 -9.67
CA PHE A 116 9.53 -5.74 -10.08
C PHE A 116 10.73 -6.64 -9.74
N GLY A 117 10.52 -7.66 -8.91
CA GLY A 117 11.58 -8.53 -8.40
C GLY A 117 11.61 -9.94 -8.98
N GLY A 118 10.81 -10.26 -10.01
CA GLY A 118 10.88 -11.57 -10.68
C GLY A 118 9.67 -12.48 -10.45
N ARG A 119 8.55 -11.95 -9.96
CA ARG A 119 7.24 -12.65 -9.91
C ARG A 119 7.25 -14.02 -9.22
N GLU A 120 7.95 -14.11 -8.10
CA GLU A 120 7.95 -15.30 -7.26
C GLU A 120 6.53 -15.64 -6.76
N LYS A 121 6.00 -16.79 -7.17
CA LYS A 121 4.61 -17.18 -6.88
C LYS A 121 4.32 -17.30 -5.38
N TYR A 122 5.34 -17.61 -4.57
CA TYR A 122 5.21 -17.75 -3.12
C TYR A 122 4.82 -16.45 -2.42
N LEU A 123 5.18 -15.28 -2.97
CA LEU A 123 4.83 -13.98 -2.41
C LEU A 123 3.36 -13.62 -2.60
N LEU A 124 2.66 -14.25 -3.55
CA LEU A 124 1.24 -13.95 -3.81
C LEU A 124 0.33 -14.34 -2.67
N ILE A 125 0.70 -15.36 -1.88
CA ILE A 125 -0.07 -15.80 -0.71
C ILE A 125 -0.12 -14.70 0.35
N PRO A 126 1.01 -14.18 0.87
CA PRO A 126 0.99 -13.09 1.84
C PRO A 126 0.43 -11.79 1.26
N ILE A 127 0.70 -11.46 -0.01
CA ILE A 127 0.09 -10.29 -0.67
C ILE A 127 -1.44 -10.43 -0.70
N GLY A 128 -1.95 -11.60 -1.06
CA GLY A 128 -3.38 -11.87 -1.12
C GLY A 128 -4.05 -11.78 0.25
N ILE A 129 -3.46 -12.39 1.27
CA ILE A 129 -4.02 -12.38 2.63
C ILE A 129 -3.99 -10.96 3.22
N LEU A 130 -2.85 -10.28 3.14
CA LEU A 130 -2.70 -8.93 3.70
C LEU A 130 -3.50 -7.91 2.89
N GLY A 131 -3.48 -7.99 1.56
CA GLY A 131 -4.19 -7.07 0.67
C GLY A 131 -5.70 -7.26 0.69
N ALA A 132 -6.20 -8.50 0.55
CA ALA A 132 -7.63 -8.77 0.60
C ALA A 132 -8.19 -8.54 2.01
N GLY A 133 -7.46 -8.97 3.06
CA GLY A 133 -7.85 -8.72 4.45
C GLY A 133 -7.92 -7.23 4.76
N SER A 134 -6.87 -6.47 4.46
CA SER A 134 -6.86 -5.03 4.68
C SER A 134 -7.96 -4.30 3.91
N LEU A 135 -8.17 -4.64 2.64
CA LEU A 135 -9.21 -4.01 1.83
C LEU A 135 -10.61 -4.35 2.35
N PHE A 136 -10.83 -5.60 2.79
CA PHE A 136 -12.08 -6.01 3.42
C PHE A 136 -12.37 -5.19 4.69
N PHE A 137 -11.40 -5.08 5.60
CA PHE A 137 -11.54 -4.26 6.80
C PHE A 137 -11.71 -2.77 6.47
N LEU A 138 -11.02 -2.25 5.45
CA LEU A 138 -11.13 -0.85 5.04
C LEU A 138 -12.53 -0.52 4.53
N ILE A 139 -13.08 -1.36 3.64
CA ILE A 139 -14.45 -1.20 3.13
C ILE A 139 -15.45 -1.30 4.27
N ASN A 140 -15.26 -2.23 5.21
CA ASN A 140 -16.15 -2.36 6.36
C ASN A 140 -16.18 -1.09 7.22
N ASN A 141 -15.02 -0.49 7.50
CA ASN A 141 -14.91 0.75 8.28
C ASN A 141 -15.45 1.98 7.55
N LEU A 142 -15.22 2.12 6.23
CA LEU A 142 -15.67 3.28 5.47
C LEU A 142 -17.16 3.27 5.12
N PHE A 143 -17.74 2.10 4.86
CA PHE A 143 -19.11 2.00 4.36
C PHE A 143 -20.14 1.65 5.44
N PHE A 144 -19.74 1.59 6.72
CA PHE A 144 -20.62 1.11 7.81
C PHE A 144 -21.41 -0.13 7.35
N ILE A 145 -20.76 -1.08 6.68
CA ILE A 145 -21.46 -2.27 6.23
C ILE A 145 -21.72 -3.10 7.48
N ASP A 146 -22.97 -3.07 7.91
CA ASP A 146 -23.50 -3.90 8.98
C ASP A 146 -22.99 -5.32 8.76
N PHE A 147 -22.18 -5.84 9.69
CA PHE A 147 -21.54 -7.15 9.54
C PHE A 147 -22.59 -8.25 9.31
N GLY A 148 -23.83 -8.03 9.79
CA GLY A 148 -25.00 -8.85 9.52
C GLY A 148 -25.45 -8.88 8.06
N LEU A 149 -25.33 -7.79 7.31
CA LEU A 149 -25.67 -7.74 5.88
C LEU A 149 -24.68 -8.54 5.04
N LEU A 150 -23.39 -8.43 5.34
CA LEU A 150 -22.33 -9.15 4.62
C LEU A 150 -22.37 -10.65 4.94
N ALA A 151 -22.55 -11.00 6.23
CA ALA A 151 -22.83 -12.38 6.64
C ALA A 151 -24.10 -12.92 5.98
N GLY A 152 -25.15 -12.11 5.88
CA GLY A 152 -26.41 -12.43 5.20
C GLY A 152 -26.24 -12.72 3.72
N ILE A 153 -25.51 -11.89 2.99
CA ILE A 153 -25.22 -12.09 1.55
C ILE A 153 -24.43 -13.40 1.34
N VAL A 154 -23.42 -13.66 2.17
CA VAL A 154 -22.66 -14.91 2.11
C VAL A 154 -23.56 -16.11 2.41
N LEU A 155 -24.43 -16.04 3.41
CA LEU A 155 -25.39 -17.09 3.74
C LEU A 155 -26.41 -17.31 2.61
N VAL A 156 -26.86 -16.23 1.96
CA VAL A 156 -27.76 -16.30 0.79
C VAL A 156 -27.08 -16.98 -0.38
N LEU A 157 -25.82 -16.63 -0.68
CA LEU A 157 -25.05 -17.28 -1.73
C LEU A 157 -24.76 -18.76 -1.43
N ILE A 158 -24.45 -19.10 -0.18
CA ILE A 158 -24.30 -20.49 0.27
C ILE A 158 -25.63 -21.24 0.16
N GLY A 159 -26.74 -20.63 0.60
CA GLY A 159 -28.08 -21.21 0.53
C GLY A 159 -28.51 -21.48 -0.92
N ILE A 160 -28.29 -20.52 -1.82
CA ILE A 160 -28.51 -20.68 -3.26
C ILE A 160 -27.66 -21.84 -3.80
N GLY A 161 -26.37 -21.89 -3.45
CA GLY A 161 -25.48 -22.98 -3.85
C GLY A 161 -25.95 -24.37 -3.39
N VAL A 162 -26.48 -24.48 -2.18
CA VAL A 162 -27.04 -25.74 -1.65
C VAL A 162 -28.31 -26.16 -2.40
N ILE A 163 -29.19 -25.20 -2.70
CA ILE A 163 -30.44 -25.47 -3.46
C ILE A 163 -30.10 -25.97 -4.86
N PHE A 164 -29.18 -25.30 -5.58
CA PHE A 164 -28.79 -25.72 -6.93
C PHE A 164 -28.04 -27.06 -6.95
N LYS A 165 -27.22 -27.35 -5.92
CA LYS A 165 -26.55 -28.65 -5.80
C LYS A 165 -27.53 -29.80 -5.50
N LYS A 166 -28.63 -29.51 -4.79
CA LYS A 166 -29.72 -30.48 -4.53
C LYS A 166 -30.66 -30.65 -5.73
N ALA A 167 -30.94 -29.58 -6.49
CA ALA A 167 -31.75 -29.63 -7.70
C ALA A 167 -31.10 -30.50 -8.80
N LYS A 168 -29.77 -30.44 -8.95
CA LYS A 168 -29.04 -31.28 -9.91
C LYS A 168 -29.01 -32.78 -9.56
N SER A 169 -29.33 -33.16 -8.31
CA SER A 169 -29.34 -34.56 -7.86
C SER A 169 -30.69 -35.27 -8.05
N ASN A 170 -31.76 -34.54 -8.40
CA ASN A 170 -33.12 -35.09 -8.51
C ASN A 170 -33.62 -35.22 -9.96
N ASP A 171 -32.86 -34.72 -10.94
CA ASP A 171 -33.19 -34.76 -12.37
C ASP A 171 -32.52 -35.96 -13.10
N GLY A 172 -32.12 -36.96 -12.30
CA GLY A 172 -31.42 -38.17 -12.75
C GLY A 172 -32.07 -39.45 -12.24
N LYS A 173 -33.41 -39.50 -12.23
CA LYS A 173 -34.19 -40.74 -12.16
C LYS A 173 -35.19 -40.77 -13.31
#